data_AF-M3X130-F1
#
_entry.id   AF-M3X130-F1
#
_cell.length_a   1.000
_cell.length_b   1.000
_cell.length_c   1.000
_cell.angle_alpha   90.00
_cell.angle_beta   90.00
_cell.angle_gamma   90.00
#
_symmetry.space_group_name_H-M   'P 1'
#
loop_
_entity.id
_entity.type
_entity.pdbx_description
1 polymer ?
#
loop_
_entity_poly.entity_id
_entity_poly.type
_entity_poly.pdbx_seq_one_letter_code
_entity_poly.pdbx_strand_id
1 'polypeptide(L)'
;MLRALRVLGARPPCGPWVPLLQPVRGRKTRHDPPAKSKLGRVTTPPAVDPVEFFVLTERYRQYRQTVRALRLEFVSEVRKKMHEARAGVLAERKALQEATEHRDLMAWNQAENQRLHELRLARLRQEAREQEQRQAEEKARRAREAQAWAQLKEQEALQLQEEAKNFITRENLEARVEEALDSPKSYNWAITREGLVVRPQHKGS
;
A
#
# COMPACT_ATOMS: atom_id res chain seq x y z
N MET A 1 4.00 -3.22 14.24
CA MET A 1 3.33 -2.28 13.32
C MET A 1 3.98 -0.92 13.42
N LEU A 2 4.25 -0.33 12.27
CA LEU A 2 5.01 0.90 12.03
C LEU A 2 4.30 2.16 12.54
N ARG A 3 5.07 3.09 13.14
CA ARG A 3 4.92 4.57 13.11
C ARG A 3 5.94 5.14 14.12
N ALA A 4 6.87 6.03 13.82
CA ALA A 4 7.19 6.74 12.60
C ALA A 4 8.62 7.30 12.73
N LEU A 5 9.42 7.11 11.69
CA LEU A 5 10.56 7.98 11.38
C LEU A 5 10.01 9.33 10.92
N ARG A 6 10.35 10.39 11.64
CA ARG A 6 10.32 11.84 11.29
C ARG A 6 10.73 12.50 12.61
N VAL A 7 11.94 13.03 12.79
CA VAL A 7 12.39 14.27 12.18
C VAL A 7 13.93 14.25 12.09
N LEU A 8 14.43 13.95 10.90
CA LEU A 8 15.70 14.53 10.44
C LEU A 8 15.36 15.90 9.86
N GLY A 9 16.10 16.93 10.28
CA GLY A 9 16.13 18.21 9.56
C GLY A 9 15.24 19.31 10.13
N ALA A 10 15.56 19.79 11.33
CA ALA A 10 15.37 21.19 11.65
C ALA A 10 16.71 21.72 12.19
N ARG A 11 17.41 22.52 11.37
CA ARG A 11 18.48 23.37 11.88
C ARG A 11 17.83 24.25 12.95
N PRO A 12 18.31 24.28 14.21
CA PRO A 12 17.81 25.24 15.16
C PRO A 12 18.07 26.65 14.61
N PRO A 13 17.16 27.60 14.80
CA PRO A 13 17.40 28.98 14.41
C PRO A 13 18.69 29.45 15.08
N CYS A 14 19.47 30.21 14.32
CA CYS A 14 20.72 30.84 14.71
C CYS A 14 20.49 31.84 15.85
N GLY A 15 20.12 31.37 17.03
CA GLY A 15 20.30 32.09 18.29
C GLY A 15 21.73 31.87 18.78
N PRO A 16 22.29 32.78 19.59
CA PRO A 16 23.58 32.53 20.21
C PRO A 16 23.48 31.20 20.96
N TRP A 17 24.45 30.31 20.73
CA TRP A 17 24.61 29.09 21.51
C TRP A 17 24.90 29.52 22.94
N VAL A 18 23.85 29.74 23.73
CA VAL A 18 23.96 29.75 25.17
C VAL A 18 24.03 28.27 25.52
N PRO A 19 25.19 27.70 25.91
CA PRO A 19 25.17 26.36 26.45
C PRO A 19 24.19 26.37 27.61
N LEU A 20 23.09 25.63 27.46
CA LEU A 20 22.22 25.27 28.57
C LEU A 20 23.11 24.42 29.49
N LEU A 21 23.86 25.10 30.37
CA LEU A 21 24.59 24.46 31.46
C LEU A 21 23.51 23.87 32.36
N GLN A 22 23.13 22.64 32.08
CA GLN A 22 22.18 21.91 32.89
C GLN A 22 22.72 21.95 34.32
N PRO A 23 21.96 22.51 35.28
CA PRO A 23 22.46 22.67 36.63
C PRO A 23 22.77 21.28 37.19
N VAL A 24 24.06 20.99 37.38
CA VAL A 24 24.50 19.76 38.01
C VAL A 24 24.06 19.84 39.46
N ARG A 25 23.14 18.95 39.85
CA ARG A 25 22.61 18.86 41.21
C ARG A 25 23.76 18.89 42.22
N GLY A 26 23.79 19.91 43.08
CA GLY A 26 24.81 20.07 44.14
C GLY A 26 25.98 21.01 43.81
N ARG A 27 26.03 21.64 42.63
CA ARG A 27 26.97 22.74 42.33
C ARG A 27 26.25 24.09 42.23
N LYS A 28 26.96 25.16 42.58
CA LYS A 28 26.45 26.53 42.40
C LYS A 28 26.28 26.87 40.93
N THR A 29 25.19 27.55 40.61
CA THR A 29 24.89 28.13 39.30
C THR A 29 25.42 29.57 39.22
N ARG A 30 25.34 30.17 38.02
CA ARG A 30 25.78 31.56 37.78
C ARG A 30 24.95 32.59 38.59
N HIS A 31 23.69 32.30 38.90
CA HIS A 31 22.79 33.22 39.61
C HIS A 31 22.85 33.07 41.13
N ASP A 32 23.51 32.02 41.63
CA ASP A 32 23.61 31.78 43.06
C ASP A 32 24.62 32.74 43.71
N PRO A 33 24.29 33.36 44.84
CA PRO A 33 25.19 34.27 45.51
C PRO A 33 26.44 33.54 46.07
N PRO A 34 27.59 34.23 46.16
CA PRO A 34 28.74 33.72 46.88
C PRO A 34 28.41 33.53 48.36
N ALA A 35 29.08 32.58 49.02
CA ALA A 35 28.92 32.42 50.46
C ALA A 35 29.57 33.61 51.18
N LYS A 36 28.96 34.09 52.28
CA LYS A 36 29.47 35.23 53.06
C LYS A 36 30.93 35.04 53.49
N SER A 37 31.32 33.83 53.88
CA SER A 37 32.70 33.46 54.25
C SER A 37 33.71 33.49 53.10
N LYS A 38 33.26 33.55 51.84
CA LYS A 38 34.10 33.58 50.64
C LYS A 38 34.14 34.96 49.98
N LEU A 39 33.32 35.92 50.40
CA LEU A 39 33.26 37.27 49.81
C LEU A 39 34.60 38.01 49.89
N GLY A 40 35.29 37.94 51.04
CA GLY A 40 36.59 38.57 51.25
C GLY A 40 37.79 37.63 51.17
N ARG A 41 37.58 36.36 50.81
CA ARG A 41 38.67 35.37 50.77
C ARG A 41 39.44 35.50 49.47
N VAL A 42 40.65 36.04 49.56
CA VAL A 42 41.64 36.02 48.48
C VAL A 42 42.48 34.74 48.58
N THR A 43 42.80 34.11 47.45
CA THR A 43 43.68 32.94 47.42
C THR A 43 45.13 33.40 47.54
N THR A 44 45.78 33.07 48.66
CA THR A 44 47.20 33.32 48.87
C THR A 44 48.04 32.26 48.14
N PRO A 45 49.01 32.64 47.30
CA PRO A 45 49.88 31.68 46.64
C PRO A 45 50.79 30.96 47.66
N PRO A 46 51.11 29.68 47.45
CA PRO A 46 52.08 28.96 48.28
C PRO A 46 53.49 29.52 48.07
N ALA A 47 54.38 29.30 49.05
CA ALA A 47 55.81 29.59 48.89
C ALA A 47 56.43 28.68 47.82
N VAL A 48 57.40 29.21 47.06
CA VAL A 48 58.03 28.51 45.94
C VAL A 48 59.54 28.51 46.12
N ASP A 49 60.16 27.32 46.04
CA ASP A 49 61.62 27.18 45.95
C ASP A 49 62.06 27.45 44.49
N PRO A 50 62.93 28.44 44.24
CA PRO A 50 63.37 28.77 42.88
C PRO A 50 64.12 27.64 42.18
N VAL A 51 64.88 26.81 42.90
CA VAL A 51 65.68 25.73 42.31
C VAL A 51 64.76 24.60 41.83
N GLU A 52 63.84 24.16 42.70
CA GLU A 52 62.85 23.14 42.36
C GLU A 52 61.95 23.62 41.22
N PHE A 53 61.49 24.86 41.28
CA PHE A 53 60.60 25.43 40.26
C PHE A 53 61.25 25.43 38.87
N PHE A 54 62.55 25.74 38.77
CA PHE A 54 63.28 25.69 37.51
C PHE A 54 63.37 24.26 36.95
N VAL A 55 63.77 23.29 37.79
CA VAL A 55 63.87 21.88 37.39
C VAL A 55 62.52 21.32 36.95
N LEU A 56 61.45 21.61 37.70
CA LEU A 56 60.10 21.20 37.35
C LEU A 56 59.66 21.81 36.02
N THR A 57 59.92 23.09 35.80
CA THR A 57 59.56 23.79 34.57
C THR A 57 60.21 23.14 33.35
N GLU A 58 61.50 22.83 33.42
CA GLU A 58 62.21 22.16 32.32
C GLU A 58 61.73 20.72 32.12
N ARG A 59 61.48 19.96 33.19
CA ARG A 59 60.90 18.61 33.09
C ARG A 59 59.52 18.63 32.42
N TYR A 60 58.66 19.58 32.81
CA TYR A 60 57.35 19.74 32.18
C TYR A 60 57.48 20.15 30.71
N ARG A 61 58.44 21.00 30.36
CA ARG A 61 58.71 21.39 28.97
C ARG A 61 59.08 20.17 28.14
N GLN A 62 60.05 19.38 28.59
CA GLN A 62 60.51 18.15 27.92
C GLN A 62 59.38 17.13 27.81
N TYR A 63 58.67 16.85 28.91
CA TYR A 63 57.55 15.92 28.93
C TYR A 63 56.45 16.33 27.95
N ARG A 64 56.03 17.60 27.97
CA ARG A 64 54.98 18.12 27.07
C ARG A 64 55.42 18.05 25.62
N GLN A 65 56.69 18.29 25.32
CA GLN A 65 57.23 18.13 23.97
C GLN A 65 57.11 16.68 23.49
N THR A 66 57.55 15.72 24.30
CA THR A 66 57.45 14.28 23.97
C THR A 66 56.01 13.82 23.80
N VAL A 67 55.11 14.18 24.72
CA VAL A 67 53.69 13.80 24.63
C VAL A 67 53.00 14.48 23.44
N ARG A 68 53.40 15.71 23.08
CA ARG A 68 52.91 16.38 21.89
C ARG A 68 53.35 15.66 20.62
N ALA A 69 54.60 15.18 20.55
CA ALA A 69 55.08 14.38 19.44
C ALA A 69 54.28 13.07 19.30
N LEU A 70 54.11 12.33 20.40
CA LEU A 70 53.28 11.10 20.42
C LEU A 70 51.84 11.35 19.96
N ARG A 71 51.24 12.47 20.37
CA ARG A 71 49.90 12.85 19.91
C ARG A 71 49.85 13.04 18.41
N LEU A 72 50.87 13.65 17.80
CA LEU A 72 50.92 13.86 16.35
C LEU A 72 51.04 12.52 15.60
N GLU A 73 51.82 11.58 16.11
CA GLU A 73 51.90 10.22 15.56
C GLU A 73 50.53 9.54 15.57
N PHE A 74 49.84 9.53 16.72
CA PHE A 74 48.50 8.95 16.81
C PHE A 74 47.48 9.64 15.89
N VAL A 75 47.54 10.98 15.78
CA VAL A 75 46.68 11.71 14.83
C VAL A 75 46.99 11.30 13.38
N SER A 76 48.26 11.08 13.05
CA SER A 76 48.66 10.62 11.72
C SER A 76 48.15 9.21 11.42
N GLU A 77 48.23 8.30 12.39
CA GLU A 77 47.73 6.92 12.26
C GLU A 77 46.23 6.87 12.09
N VAL A 78 45.49 7.64 12.88
CA VAL A 78 44.02 7.73 12.76
C VAL A 78 43.64 8.25 11.38
N ARG A 79 44.35 9.28 10.88
CA ARG A 79 44.13 9.79 9.53
C ARG A 79 44.43 8.73 8.46
N LYS A 80 45.57 8.03 8.54
CA LYS A 80 45.94 6.95 7.62
C LYS A 80 44.87 5.86 7.58
N LYS A 81 44.44 5.36 8.73
CA LYS A 81 43.37 4.35 8.84
C LYS A 81 42.04 4.83 8.25
N MET A 82 41.68 6.10 8.47
CA MET A 82 40.47 6.68 7.88
C MET A 82 40.58 6.75 6.34
N HIS A 83 41.75 7.12 5.81
CA HIS A 83 41.98 7.15 4.37
C HIS A 83 41.98 5.73 3.77
N GLU A 84 42.64 4.76 4.39
CA GLU A 84 42.64 3.35 3.98
C GLU A 84 41.23 2.74 4.02
N ALA A 85 40.42 3.09 5.00
CA ALA A 85 39.04 2.61 5.07
C ALA A 85 38.17 3.18 3.95
N ARG A 86 38.41 4.43 3.52
CA ARG A 86 37.63 5.11 2.49
C ARG A 86 38.09 4.81 1.07
N ALA A 87 39.40 4.82 0.86
CA ALA A 87 40.07 4.77 -0.44
C ALA A 87 41.29 3.86 -0.42
N GLY A 88 41.31 2.87 0.48
CA GLY A 88 42.35 1.85 0.47
C GLY A 88 42.15 0.89 -0.69
N VAL A 89 43.25 0.39 -1.23
CA VAL A 89 43.28 -0.56 -2.35
C VAL A 89 42.39 -1.78 -2.10
N LEU A 90 42.36 -2.27 -0.85
CA LEU A 90 41.50 -3.40 -0.49
C LEU A 90 40.00 -3.04 -0.51
N ALA A 91 39.65 -1.83 -0.07
CA ALA A 91 38.27 -1.35 -0.09
C ALA A 91 37.78 -1.19 -1.55
N GLU A 92 38.61 -0.60 -2.41
CA GLU A 92 38.29 -0.44 -3.83
C GLU A 92 38.17 -1.80 -4.56
N ARG A 93 39.10 -2.73 -4.30
CA ARG A 93 39.02 -4.09 -4.88
C ARG A 93 37.74 -4.82 -4.47
N LYS A 94 37.37 -4.74 -3.19
CA LYS A 94 36.11 -5.32 -2.70
C LYS A 94 34.89 -4.66 -3.33
N ALA A 95 34.86 -3.34 -3.40
CA ALA A 95 33.76 -2.62 -4.04
C ALA A 95 33.60 -3.00 -5.52
N LEU A 96 34.71 -3.20 -6.24
CA LEU A 96 34.67 -3.68 -7.62
C LEU A 96 34.15 -5.13 -7.71
N GLN A 97 34.62 -6.02 -6.82
CA GLN A 97 34.14 -7.41 -6.74
C GLN A 97 32.64 -7.47 -6.46
N GLU A 98 32.17 -6.75 -5.45
CA GLU A 98 30.74 -6.66 -5.09
C GLU A 98 29.91 -6.10 -6.26
N ALA A 99 30.43 -5.10 -6.98
CA ALA A 99 29.76 -4.54 -8.15
C ALA A 99 29.69 -5.55 -9.31
N THR A 100 30.74 -6.35 -9.52
CA THR A 100 30.74 -7.42 -10.54
C THR A 100 29.77 -8.55 -10.17
N GLU A 101 29.81 -9.04 -8.94
CA GLU A 101 28.90 -10.08 -8.43
C GLU A 101 27.44 -9.62 -8.53
N HIS A 102 27.16 -8.37 -8.19
CA HIS A 102 25.83 -7.79 -8.35
C HIS A 102 25.38 -7.82 -9.81
N ARG A 103 26.23 -7.43 -10.76
CA ARG A 103 25.90 -7.47 -12.20
C ARG A 103 25.61 -8.90 -12.67
N ASP A 104 26.41 -9.86 -12.23
CA ASP A 104 26.24 -11.26 -12.60
C ASP A 104 24.92 -11.83 -12.04
N LEU A 105 24.59 -11.50 -10.79
CA LEU A 105 23.31 -11.86 -10.17
C LEU A 105 22.11 -11.21 -10.88
N MET A 106 22.24 -9.95 -11.31
CA MET A 106 21.20 -9.28 -12.08
C MET A 106 21.01 -9.93 -13.45
N ALA A 107 22.09 -10.30 -14.13
CA ALA A 107 22.01 -11.01 -15.42
C ALA A 107 21.36 -12.39 -15.25
N TRP A 108 21.71 -13.13 -14.20
CA TRP A 108 21.07 -14.41 -13.87
C TRP A 108 19.57 -14.25 -13.58
N ASN A 109 19.18 -13.23 -12.81
CA ASN A 109 17.78 -12.95 -12.53
C ASN A 109 16.99 -12.62 -13.81
N GLN A 110 17.58 -11.85 -14.72
CA GLN A 110 16.96 -11.55 -16.02
C GLN A 110 16.77 -12.81 -16.86
N ALA A 111 17.76 -13.70 -16.90
CA ALA A 111 17.65 -14.99 -17.60
C ALA A 111 16.53 -15.87 -17.01
N GLU A 112 16.41 -15.93 -15.68
CA GLU A 112 15.33 -16.69 -15.04
C GLU A 112 13.95 -16.06 -15.30
N ASN A 113 13.85 -14.72 -15.29
CA ASN A 113 12.61 -14.02 -15.64
C ASN A 113 12.20 -14.30 -17.10
N GLN A 114 13.15 -14.37 -18.02
CA GLN A 114 12.89 -14.75 -19.42
C GLN A 114 12.37 -16.19 -19.50
N ARG A 115 13.00 -17.14 -18.81
CA ARG A 115 12.54 -18.53 -18.73
C ARG A 115 11.09 -18.63 -18.24
N LEU A 116 10.77 -17.93 -17.15
CA LEU A 116 9.42 -17.92 -16.58
C LEU A 116 8.41 -17.20 -17.50
N HIS A 117 8.85 -16.19 -18.24
CA HIS A 117 8.01 -15.51 -19.21
C HIS A 117 7.57 -16.45 -20.34
N GLU A 118 8.49 -17.25 -20.88
CA GLU A 118 8.17 -18.25 -21.91
C GLU A 118 7.16 -19.29 -21.42
N LEU A 119 7.34 -19.80 -20.19
CA LEU A 119 6.36 -20.71 -19.57
C LEU A 119 4.99 -20.05 -19.38
N ARG A 120 4.97 -18.77 -18.98
CA ARG A 120 3.72 -17.99 -18.86
C ARG A 120 3.02 -17.85 -20.20
N LEU A 121 3.75 -17.55 -21.27
CA LEU A 121 3.19 -17.44 -22.62
C LEU A 121 2.61 -18.78 -23.09
N ALA A 122 3.31 -19.89 -22.83
CA ALA A 122 2.80 -21.23 -23.16
C ALA A 122 1.47 -21.53 -22.46
N ARG A 123 1.38 -21.23 -21.15
CA ARG A 123 0.13 -21.37 -20.37
C ARG A 123 -0.98 -20.47 -20.90
N LEU A 124 -0.71 -19.18 -21.17
CA LEU A 124 -1.72 -18.26 -21.69
C LEU A 124 -2.27 -18.69 -23.06
N ARG A 125 -1.44 -19.30 -23.91
CA ARG A 125 -1.89 -19.88 -25.18
C ARG A 125 -2.84 -21.06 -24.97
N GLN A 126 -2.62 -21.89 -23.94
CA GLN A 126 -3.53 -22.98 -23.59
C GLN A 126 -4.85 -22.42 -23.05
N GLU A 127 -4.79 -21.47 -22.11
CA GLU A 127 -5.98 -20.80 -21.55
C GLU A 127 -6.81 -20.11 -22.64
N ALA A 128 -6.17 -19.46 -23.62
CA ALA A 128 -6.87 -18.85 -24.75
C ALA A 128 -7.64 -19.87 -25.60
N ARG A 129 -7.05 -21.04 -25.88
CA ARG A 129 -7.72 -22.13 -26.61
C ARG A 129 -8.92 -22.67 -25.85
N GLU A 130 -8.78 -22.87 -24.53
CA GLU A 130 -9.89 -23.29 -23.68
C GLU A 130 -11.01 -22.25 -23.63
N GLN A 131 -10.64 -20.96 -23.57
CA GLN A 131 -11.63 -19.87 -23.61
C GLN A 131 -12.36 -19.82 -24.95
N GLU A 132 -11.68 -20.02 -26.07
CA GLU A 132 -12.32 -20.08 -27.40
C GLU A 132 -13.34 -21.23 -27.48
N GLN A 133 -13.00 -22.41 -26.94
CA GLN A 133 -13.93 -23.55 -26.86
C GLN A 133 -15.16 -23.21 -26.00
N ARG A 134 -14.95 -22.67 -24.80
CA ARG A 134 -16.06 -22.24 -23.92
C ARG A 134 -16.93 -21.18 -24.58
N GLN A 135 -16.34 -20.20 -25.25
CA GLN A 135 -17.09 -19.18 -25.98
C GLN A 135 -17.90 -19.76 -27.14
N ALA A 136 -17.37 -20.76 -27.85
CA ALA A 136 -18.11 -21.44 -28.91
C ALA A 136 -19.32 -22.21 -28.36
N GLU A 137 -19.14 -22.93 -27.23
CA GLU A 137 -20.22 -23.61 -26.52
C GLU A 137 -21.29 -22.64 -26.03
N GLU A 138 -20.88 -21.54 -25.39
CA GLU A 138 -21.80 -20.49 -24.93
C GLU A 138 -22.56 -19.85 -26.08
N LYS A 139 -21.89 -19.56 -27.21
CA LYS A 139 -22.55 -19.03 -28.41
C LYS A 139 -23.58 -20.00 -28.97
N ALA A 140 -23.24 -21.29 -29.05
CA ALA A 140 -24.16 -22.32 -29.51
C ALA A 140 -25.37 -22.45 -28.58
N ARG A 141 -25.17 -22.40 -27.26
CA ARG A 141 -26.25 -22.40 -26.28
C ARG A 141 -27.15 -21.17 -26.42
N ARG A 142 -26.56 -19.97 -26.48
CA ARG A 142 -27.32 -18.72 -26.67
C ARG A 142 -28.10 -18.70 -27.97
N ALA A 143 -27.56 -19.26 -29.06
CA ALA A 143 -28.27 -19.38 -30.32
C ALA A 143 -29.52 -20.27 -30.20
N ARG A 144 -29.43 -21.40 -29.47
CA ARG A 144 -30.59 -22.28 -29.21
C ARG A 144 -31.64 -21.58 -28.34
N GLU A 145 -31.21 -20.90 -27.28
CA GLU A 145 -32.11 -20.14 -26.40
C GLU A 145 -32.81 -19.01 -27.19
N ALA A 146 -32.09 -18.29 -28.05
CA ALA A 146 -32.66 -17.25 -28.89
C ALA A 146 -33.65 -17.80 -29.93
N GLN A 147 -33.36 -18.95 -30.55
CA GLN A 147 -34.28 -19.62 -31.47
C GLN A 147 -35.56 -20.05 -30.76
N ALA A 148 -35.46 -20.67 -29.58
CA ALA A 148 -36.61 -21.07 -28.79
C ALA A 148 -37.46 -19.86 -28.38
N TRP A 149 -36.82 -18.77 -27.95
CA TRP A 149 -37.51 -17.52 -27.64
C TRP A 149 -38.26 -16.96 -28.86
N ALA A 150 -37.60 -16.94 -30.03
CA ALA A 150 -38.19 -16.42 -31.26
C ALA A 150 -39.44 -17.22 -31.66
N GLN A 151 -39.37 -18.55 -31.58
CA GLN A 151 -40.51 -19.43 -31.86
C GLN A 151 -41.68 -19.20 -30.88
N LEU A 152 -41.40 -19.06 -29.59
CA LEU A 152 -42.46 -18.76 -28.60
C LEU A 152 -43.17 -17.44 -28.93
N LYS A 153 -42.41 -16.43 -29.34
CA LYS A 153 -42.96 -15.10 -29.61
C LYS A 153 -43.66 -15.00 -30.95
N GLU A 154 -43.23 -15.78 -31.92
CA GLU A 154 -43.97 -16.00 -33.16
C GLU A 154 -45.31 -16.68 -32.87
N GLN A 155 -45.34 -17.71 -32.02
CA GLN A 155 -46.59 -18.35 -31.59
C GLN A 155 -47.53 -17.39 -30.86
N GLU A 156 -47.01 -16.59 -29.92
CA GLU A 156 -47.80 -15.55 -29.24
C GLU A 156 -48.38 -14.54 -30.24
N ALA A 157 -47.60 -14.11 -31.24
CA ALA A 157 -48.06 -13.17 -32.27
C ALA A 157 -49.17 -13.78 -33.15
N LEU A 158 -49.03 -15.06 -33.55
CA LEU A 158 -50.05 -15.77 -34.30
C LEU A 158 -51.33 -15.97 -33.48
N GLN A 159 -51.22 -16.31 -32.20
CA GLN A 159 -52.38 -16.39 -31.29
C GLN A 159 -53.11 -15.05 -31.21
N LEU A 160 -52.37 -13.96 -30.99
CA LEU A 160 -52.94 -12.61 -30.98
C LEU A 160 -53.57 -12.22 -32.32
N GLN A 161 -53.01 -12.67 -33.45
CA GLN A 161 -53.58 -12.43 -34.78
C GLN A 161 -54.93 -13.13 -34.96
N GLU A 162 -55.08 -14.36 -34.44
CA GLU A 162 -56.36 -15.07 -34.44
C GLU A 162 -57.37 -14.44 -33.48
N GLU A 163 -56.95 -14.07 -32.27
CA GLU A 163 -57.79 -13.38 -31.30
C GLU A 163 -58.24 -12.00 -31.79
N ALA A 164 -57.39 -11.28 -32.53
CA ALA A 164 -57.70 -9.96 -33.05
C ALA A 164 -58.85 -9.96 -34.07
N LYS A 165 -59.09 -11.08 -34.78
CA LYS A 165 -60.26 -11.24 -35.65
C LYS A 165 -61.58 -11.18 -34.87
N ASN A 166 -61.54 -11.54 -33.58
CA ASN A 166 -62.71 -11.50 -32.70
C ASN A 166 -62.92 -10.12 -32.05
N PHE A 167 -62.07 -9.13 -32.29
CA PHE A 167 -62.24 -7.80 -31.74
C PHE A 167 -63.40 -7.04 -32.39
N ILE A 168 -64.05 -6.19 -31.58
CA ILE A 168 -65.16 -5.36 -32.01
C ILE A 168 -64.60 -4.14 -32.77
N THR A 169 -64.91 -4.06 -34.05
CA THR A 169 -64.59 -2.90 -34.91
C THR A 169 -65.80 -1.97 -35.00
N ARG A 170 -65.61 -0.76 -35.56
CA ARG A 170 -66.72 0.20 -35.75
C ARG A 170 -67.86 -0.36 -36.61
N GLU A 171 -67.54 -1.27 -37.51
CA GLU A 171 -68.48 -1.90 -38.45
C GLU A 171 -69.30 -3.02 -37.78
N ASN A 172 -68.69 -3.81 -36.90
CA ASN A 172 -69.34 -4.94 -36.22
C ASN A 172 -69.96 -4.56 -34.84
N LEU A 173 -70.02 -3.27 -34.51
CA LEU A 173 -70.39 -2.78 -33.18
C LEU A 173 -71.86 -3.09 -32.83
N GLU A 174 -72.79 -2.71 -33.68
CA GLU A 174 -74.24 -2.86 -33.41
C GLU A 174 -74.63 -4.33 -33.28
N ALA A 175 -74.15 -5.18 -34.19
CA ALA A 175 -74.40 -6.62 -34.16
C ALA A 175 -73.86 -7.31 -32.90
N ARG A 176 -72.67 -6.92 -32.42
CA ARG A 176 -72.10 -7.48 -31.18
C ARG A 176 -72.80 -6.99 -29.91
N VAL A 177 -73.39 -5.79 -29.92
CA VAL A 177 -74.20 -5.27 -28.80
C VAL A 177 -75.49 -6.07 -28.65
N GLU A 178 -76.18 -6.36 -29.76
CA GLU A 178 -77.37 -7.21 -29.75
C GLU A 178 -77.05 -8.64 -29.28
N GLU A 179 -76.01 -9.27 -29.84
CA GLU A 179 -75.58 -10.63 -29.44
C GLU A 179 -75.22 -10.71 -27.94
N ALA A 180 -74.60 -9.66 -27.38
CA ALA A 180 -74.25 -9.61 -25.97
C ALA A 180 -75.47 -9.43 -25.05
N LEU A 181 -76.53 -8.77 -25.51
CA LEU A 181 -77.80 -8.66 -24.77
C LEU A 181 -78.57 -9.99 -24.79
N ASP A 182 -78.51 -10.73 -25.91
CA ASP A 182 -79.19 -12.01 -26.07
C ASP A 182 -78.48 -13.18 -25.37
N SER A 183 -77.15 -13.10 -25.17
CA SER A 183 -76.32 -14.18 -24.63
C SER A 183 -75.67 -13.83 -23.29
N PRO A 184 -76.37 -14.03 -22.15
CA PRO A 184 -75.80 -13.77 -20.83
C PRO A 184 -74.72 -14.82 -20.47
N LYS A 185 -73.48 -14.37 -20.27
CA LYS A 185 -72.34 -15.23 -19.90
C LYS A 185 -72.02 -15.13 -18.40
N SER A 186 -72.20 -16.23 -17.66
CA SER A 186 -71.90 -16.30 -16.23
C SER A 186 -70.47 -16.80 -15.97
N TYR A 187 -69.70 -16.03 -15.21
CA TYR A 187 -68.37 -16.41 -14.72
C TYR A 187 -68.39 -17.00 -13.30
N ASN A 188 -69.57 -17.27 -12.73
CA ASN A 188 -69.70 -17.85 -11.40
C ASN A 188 -69.26 -19.33 -11.42
N TRP A 189 -68.22 -19.67 -10.67
CA TRP A 189 -67.79 -21.04 -10.41
C TRP A 189 -67.36 -21.17 -8.95
N ALA A 190 -67.49 -22.37 -8.38
CA ALA A 190 -67.07 -22.70 -7.03
C ALA A 190 -65.93 -23.72 -7.07
N ILE A 191 -65.16 -23.81 -5.98
CA ILE A 191 -64.09 -24.82 -5.84
C ILE A 191 -64.38 -25.72 -4.65
N THR A 192 -64.20 -27.02 -4.82
CA THR A 192 -64.30 -27.97 -3.70
C THR A 192 -63.06 -27.90 -2.81
N ARG A 193 -63.13 -28.48 -1.61
CA ARG A 193 -61.95 -28.64 -0.74
C ARG A 193 -60.84 -29.48 -1.38
N GLU A 194 -61.18 -30.28 -2.39
CA GLU A 194 -60.25 -31.10 -3.18
C GLU A 194 -59.61 -30.32 -4.35
N GLY A 195 -59.97 -29.03 -4.53
CA GLY A 195 -59.47 -28.21 -5.63
C GLY A 195 -60.19 -28.41 -6.97
N LEU A 196 -61.32 -29.13 -6.99
CA LEU A 196 -62.09 -29.36 -8.21
C LEU A 196 -63.04 -28.18 -8.50
N VAL A 197 -63.05 -27.73 -9.75
CA VAL A 197 -63.91 -26.64 -10.22
C VAL A 197 -65.32 -27.17 -10.45
N VAL A 198 -66.31 -26.55 -9.78
CA VAL A 198 -67.73 -26.86 -9.91
C VAL A 198 -68.44 -25.65 -10.51
N ARG A 199 -69.03 -25.82 -11.70
CA ARG A 199 -69.83 -24.78 -12.37
C ARG A 199 -71.32 -24.98 -12.07
N PRO A 200 -72.09 -23.91 -11.85
CA PRO A 200 -73.53 -24.01 -11.65
C PRO A 200 -74.18 -24.57 -12.92
N GLN A 201 -74.98 -25.63 -12.80
CA GLN A 201 -75.75 -26.14 -13.93
C GLN A 201 -76.91 -25.19 -14.22
N HIS A 202 -77.05 -24.74 -15.46
CA HIS A 202 -78.18 -23.93 -15.90
C HIS A 202 -79.47 -24.73 -15.71
N LYS A 203 -80.36 -24.28 -14.82
CA LYS A 203 -81.76 -24.73 -14.79
C LYS A 203 -82.49 -23.92 -15.87
N GLY A 204 -82.77 -24.57 -17.00
CA GLY A 204 -83.51 -23.95 -18.11
C GLY A 204 -84.90 -23.50 -17.66
N SER A 205 -85.33 -22.35 -18.16
CA SER A 205 -86.76 -22.04 -18.36
C SER A 205 -87.08 -22.27 -19.83
#